data_AF-A0A374TV40-F1
#
_entry.id   AF-A0A374TV40-F1
#
_cell.length_a   1.000
_cell.length_b   1.000
_cell.length_c   1.000
_cell.angle_alpha   90.00
_cell.angle_beta   90.00
_cell.angle_gamma   90.00
#
_symmetry.space_group_name_H-M   'P 1'
#
loop_
_entity.id
_entity.type
_entity.pdbx_description
1 polymer ?
#
loop_
_entity_poly.entity_id
_entity_poly.type
_entity_poly.pdbx_seq_one_letter_code
_entity_poly.pdbx_strand_id
1 'polypeptide(L)'
;MNDILARRARRTTLGIALSAALIAGIAPATAIAAETSSPTGAVTLQTNAASDNPAASSETLAAEKDKAYAAMQEALKNLEAAKEAASPEKLAEVDDDIAAFQELYDMVAADAAKWREPLPAMQANVDAAQAKYDEAHNRTSGLQAELDKAIDDGASNETIKQLRSEIMSAERREKSCEDDLHHCQRRLESQERQVQRFESEAEKAKAHIDEDVAKRDALLDDLEKAQAAYDDACKAYEEAKAAADKATSPEITKPTETVPPSGSAQPAEPAPPASSPATGKGATPSSTKQANASSGKPGKLANTGDTAPSAIALAAVAAAGLGITATATRRIKNSK
;
A
#
# COMPACT_ATOMS: atom_id res chain seq x y z
N MET A 1 -0.97 17.54 -42.58
CA MET A 1 -1.27 16.25 -41.89
C MET A 1 -0.23 15.81 -40.83
N ASN A 2 1.05 16.21 -40.85
CA ASN A 2 2.05 15.61 -39.93
C ASN A 2 2.34 16.35 -38.60
N ASP A 3 1.81 17.55 -38.37
CA ASP A 3 2.19 18.38 -37.18
C ASP A 3 1.43 18.09 -35.88
N ILE A 4 0.22 17.51 -35.96
CA ILE A 4 -0.62 17.31 -34.76
C ILE A 4 -0.09 16.15 -33.91
N LEU A 5 0.36 15.06 -34.54
CA LEU A 5 0.97 13.91 -33.86
C LEU A 5 2.30 14.28 -33.18
N ALA A 6 3.10 15.14 -33.80
CA ALA A 6 4.37 15.62 -33.24
C ALA A 6 4.20 16.47 -31.96
N ARG A 7 3.05 17.14 -31.78
CA ARG A 7 2.74 17.90 -30.56
C ARG A 7 2.35 17.02 -29.37
N ARG A 8 1.82 15.82 -29.60
CA ARG A 8 1.49 14.86 -28.53
C ARG A 8 2.74 14.24 -27.90
N ALA A 9 3.79 14.00 -28.69
CA ALA A 9 5.05 13.44 -28.21
C ALA A 9 5.91 14.43 -27.38
N ARG A 10 5.93 15.72 -27.73
CA ARG A 10 6.85 16.70 -27.09
C ARG A 10 6.37 17.25 -25.73
N ARG A 11 5.10 17.06 -25.35
CA ARG A 11 4.62 17.43 -24.00
C ARG A 11 5.01 16.42 -22.92
N THR A 12 5.27 15.16 -23.29
CA THR A 12 5.66 14.09 -22.35
C THR A 12 7.12 14.19 -21.90
N THR A 13 7.99 14.89 -22.64
CA THR A 13 9.45 14.86 -22.41
C THR A 13 10.05 16.18 -21.89
N LEU A 14 9.26 17.25 -21.74
CA LEU A 14 9.73 18.58 -21.31
C LEU A 14 9.24 19.00 -19.91
N GLY A 15 8.58 18.11 -19.17
CA GLY A 15 8.08 18.35 -17.81
C GLY A 15 9.03 17.99 -16.66
N ILE A 16 10.19 17.38 -16.93
CA ILE A 16 11.04 16.74 -15.90
C ILE A 16 12.28 17.59 -15.52
N ALA A 17 12.62 18.63 -16.31
CA ALA A 17 13.96 19.22 -16.29
C ALA A 17 14.17 20.47 -15.39
N LEU A 18 13.18 20.93 -14.59
CA LEU A 18 13.27 22.25 -13.93
C LEU A 18 12.67 22.35 -12.51
N SER A 19 12.88 21.35 -11.64
CA SER A 19 12.45 21.42 -10.22
C SER A 19 13.47 20.86 -9.21
N ALA A 20 14.76 20.77 -9.56
CA ALA A 20 15.81 20.21 -8.69
C ALA A 20 16.55 21.28 -7.83
N ALA A 21 16.03 22.51 -7.75
CA ALA A 21 16.63 23.59 -6.98
C ALA A 21 15.59 24.27 -6.08
N LEU A 22 15.97 24.45 -4.81
CA LEU A 22 15.35 25.34 -3.83
C LEU A 22 14.09 24.85 -3.06
N ILE A 23 14.27 23.84 -2.19
CA ILE A 23 13.56 23.82 -0.89
C ILE A 23 14.58 23.54 0.22
N ALA A 24 15.07 24.59 0.86
CA ALA A 24 15.86 24.53 2.08
C ALA A 24 15.14 25.35 3.16
N GLY A 25 14.77 24.69 4.25
CA GLY A 25 14.17 25.31 5.43
C GLY A 25 12.64 25.25 5.49
N ILE A 26 12.11 24.41 6.38
CA ILE A 26 11.58 24.85 7.69
C ILE A 26 11.64 23.65 8.66
N ALA A 27 12.15 23.91 9.86
CA ALA A 27 12.11 23.05 11.04
C ALA A 27 11.29 23.80 12.12
N PRO A 28 10.86 23.18 13.26
CA PRO A 28 11.26 21.87 13.76
C PRO A 28 10.09 20.98 14.19
N ALA A 29 10.02 19.76 13.64
CA ALA A 29 9.50 18.63 14.39
C ALA A 29 10.66 18.05 15.21
N THR A 30 10.44 17.79 16.50
CA THR A 30 11.47 17.25 17.40
C THR A 30 12.01 15.95 16.82
N ALA A 31 13.25 15.98 16.34
CA ALA A 31 13.95 14.77 15.96
C ALA A 31 14.20 13.94 17.22
N ILE A 32 13.28 13.04 17.53
CA ILE A 32 13.60 11.84 18.28
C ILE A 32 14.52 11.07 17.36
N ALA A 33 15.82 11.34 17.49
CA ALA A 33 16.84 10.49 16.94
C ALA A 33 16.68 9.14 17.63
N ALA A 34 15.95 8.23 16.98
CA ALA A 34 16.07 6.82 17.23
C ALA A 34 17.49 6.43 16.81
N GLU A 35 18.46 6.69 17.68
CA GLU A 35 19.65 5.87 17.74
C GLU A 35 19.16 4.46 18.06
N THR A 36 18.93 3.69 17.00
CA THR A 36 18.69 2.26 17.07
C THR A 36 19.96 1.59 17.57
N SER A 37 20.20 1.74 18.87
CA SER A 37 20.93 0.77 19.67
C SER A 37 20.07 -0.49 19.71
N SER A 38 20.03 -1.20 18.58
CA SER A 38 19.44 -2.52 18.50
C SER A 38 20.04 -3.35 19.64
N PRO A 39 19.22 -4.03 20.48
CA PRO A 39 19.72 -4.98 21.48
C PRO A 39 20.22 -6.27 20.82
N THR A 40 20.88 -6.15 19.67
CA THR A 40 21.69 -7.16 19.00
C THR A 40 23.18 -7.03 19.36
N GLY A 41 23.53 -6.04 20.20
CA GLY A 41 24.63 -6.21 21.14
C GLY A 41 24.28 -7.36 22.06
N ALA A 42 24.68 -8.57 21.66
CA ALA A 42 24.41 -9.78 22.40
C ALA A 42 24.73 -9.56 23.88
N VAL A 43 23.78 -9.91 24.75
CA VAL A 43 24.13 -10.34 26.10
C VAL A 43 24.90 -11.64 25.89
N THR A 44 26.19 -11.50 25.57
CA THR A 44 27.16 -12.55 25.80
C THR A 44 26.99 -12.90 27.26
N LEU A 45 26.40 -14.07 27.50
CA LEU A 45 26.44 -14.78 28.76
C LEU A 45 27.91 -14.84 29.16
N GLN A 46 28.35 -13.83 29.90
CA GLN A 46 29.70 -13.78 30.45
C GLN A 46 29.66 -14.64 31.70
N THR A 47 29.47 -15.94 31.47
CA THR A 47 29.71 -17.04 32.40
C THR A 47 31.19 -17.12 32.72
N ASN A 48 31.75 -16.04 33.25
CA ASN A 48 32.91 -16.06 34.13
C ASN A 48 32.43 -16.58 35.49
N ALA A 49 31.90 -17.81 35.50
CA ALA A 49 31.66 -18.62 36.70
C ALA A 49 33.00 -19.15 37.24
N ALA A 50 33.97 -18.24 37.38
CA ALA A 50 35.39 -18.51 37.64
C ALA A 50 36.04 -17.29 38.34
N SER A 51 35.41 -16.80 39.39
CA SER A 51 36.05 -15.93 40.38
C SER A 51 35.58 -16.39 41.77
N ASP A 52 36.53 -16.68 42.66
CA ASP A 52 36.31 -17.29 43.98
C ASP A 52 35.72 -16.32 45.02
N ASN A 53 34.75 -15.49 44.61
CA ASN A 53 34.04 -14.57 45.49
C ASN A 53 32.53 -14.52 45.15
N PRO A 54 31.67 -15.27 45.87
CA PRO A 54 30.24 -15.34 45.56
C PRO A 54 29.51 -13.99 45.73
N ALA A 55 30.01 -13.08 46.57
CA ALA A 55 29.39 -11.77 46.80
C ALA A 55 29.47 -10.86 45.58
N ALA A 56 30.56 -10.92 44.81
CA ALA A 56 30.73 -10.13 43.59
C ALA A 56 29.75 -10.55 42.48
N SER A 57 29.30 -11.81 42.48
CA SER A 57 28.35 -12.33 41.49
C SER A 57 26.90 -11.98 41.79
N SER A 58 26.54 -11.74 43.07
CA SER A 58 25.18 -11.33 43.43
C SER A 58 24.90 -9.86 43.15
N GLU A 59 25.89 -8.97 43.33
CA GLU A 59 25.73 -7.53 43.07
C GLU A 59 25.57 -7.24 41.56
N THR A 60 26.30 -7.97 40.70
CA THR A 60 26.17 -7.83 39.24
C THR A 60 24.80 -8.29 38.73
N LEU A 61 24.25 -9.39 39.26
CA LEU A 61 22.92 -9.89 38.89
C LEU A 61 21.80 -8.97 39.40
N ALA A 62 21.97 -8.35 40.57
CA ALA A 62 21.03 -7.34 41.06
C ALA A 62 21.00 -6.09 40.15
N ALA A 63 22.17 -5.59 39.74
CA ALA A 63 22.28 -4.48 38.79
C ALA A 63 21.70 -4.82 37.41
N GLU A 64 21.86 -6.06 36.94
CA GLU A 64 21.28 -6.53 35.67
C GLU A 64 19.74 -6.61 35.75
N LYS A 65 19.18 -7.12 36.85
CA LYS A 65 17.73 -7.08 37.12
C LYS A 65 17.18 -5.65 37.15
N ASP A 66 17.86 -4.72 37.80
CA ASP A 66 17.43 -3.32 37.87
C ASP A 66 17.52 -2.61 36.50
N LYS A 67 18.54 -2.94 35.69
CA LYS A 67 18.65 -2.48 34.31
C LYS A 67 17.54 -3.05 33.42
N ALA A 68 17.22 -4.34 33.54
CA ALA A 68 16.11 -4.96 32.80
C ALA A 68 14.75 -4.36 33.20
N TYR A 69 14.56 -4.05 34.49
CA TYR A 69 13.37 -3.34 34.97
C TYR A 69 13.26 -1.94 34.36
N ALA A 70 14.36 -1.18 34.31
CA ALA A 70 14.38 0.14 33.69
C ALA A 70 14.00 0.08 32.19
N ALA A 71 14.54 -0.90 31.46
CA ALA A 71 14.19 -1.14 30.06
C ALA A 71 12.71 -1.52 29.86
N MET A 72 12.15 -2.34 30.75
CA MET A 72 10.72 -2.68 30.75
C MET A 72 9.84 -1.43 30.97
N GLN A 73 10.22 -0.52 31.87
CA GLN A 73 9.48 0.72 32.12
C GLN A 73 9.57 1.70 30.93
N GLU A 74 10.72 1.75 30.25
CA GLU A 74 10.88 2.53 29.02
C GLU A 74 10.04 1.97 27.88
N ALA A 75 10.04 0.64 27.69
CA ALA A 75 9.20 -0.02 26.70
C ALA A 75 7.70 0.16 26.99
N LEU A 76 7.27 0.13 28.26
CA LEU A 76 5.89 0.41 28.65
C LEU A 76 5.47 1.83 28.26
N LYS A 77 6.31 2.82 28.54
CA LYS A 77 6.04 4.22 28.17
C LYS A 77 5.91 4.40 26.65
N ASN A 78 6.74 3.70 25.87
CA ASN A 78 6.67 3.73 24.40
C ASN A 78 5.39 3.04 23.89
N LEU A 79 4.97 1.93 24.52
CA LEU A 79 3.71 1.24 24.24
C LEU A 79 2.48 2.08 24.58
N GLU A 80 2.50 2.82 25.69
CA GLU A 80 1.44 3.77 26.05
C GLU A 80 1.34 4.92 25.02
N ALA A 81 2.48 5.47 24.58
CA ALA A 81 2.50 6.48 23.53
C ALA A 81 1.98 5.95 22.18
N ALA A 82 2.32 4.71 21.81
CA ALA A 82 1.81 4.06 20.61
C ALA A 82 0.30 3.78 20.70
N LYS A 83 -0.20 3.36 21.87
CA LYS A 83 -1.64 3.16 22.12
C LYS A 83 -2.46 4.44 22.06
N GLU A 84 -1.89 5.57 22.49
CA GLU A 84 -2.53 6.88 22.36
C GLU A 84 -2.57 7.34 20.89
N ALA A 85 -1.47 7.16 20.16
CA ALA A 85 -1.36 7.52 18.74
C ALA A 85 -2.28 6.67 17.84
N ALA A 86 -2.31 5.36 18.09
CA ALA A 86 -3.18 4.38 17.43
C ALA A 86 -4.45 4.09 18.25
N SER A 87 -4.97 5.09 18.97
CA SER A 87 -6.19 4.95 19.76
C SER A 87 -7.40 4.64 18.87
N PRO A 88 -8.42 3.90 19.36
CA PRO A 88 -9.59 3.54 18.57
C PRO A 88 -10.29 4.76 17.94
N GLU A 89 -10.36 5.87 18.67
CA GLU A 89 -10.91 7.14 18.19
C GLU A 89 -10.08 7.75 17.05
N LYS A 90 -8.75 7.67 17.11
CA LYS A 90 -7.84 8.17 16.06
C LYS A 90 -7.86 7.30 14.81
N LEU A 91 -7.93 5.98 14.97
CA LEU A 91 -8.06 5.06 13.84
C LEU A 91 -9.43 5.19 13.17
N ALA A 92 -10.51 5.35 13.95
CA ALA A 92 -11.85 5.58 13.41
C ALA A 92 -11.95 6.90 12.62
N GLU A 93 -11.30 7.97 13.06
CA GLU A 93 -11.21 9.25 12.30
C GLU A 93 -10.56 9.04 10.92
N VAL A 94 -9.49 8.24 10.85
CA VAL A 94 -8.81 7.90 9.58
C VAL A 94 -9.66 6.97 8.71
N ASP A 95 -10.34 5.97 9.29
CA ASP A 95 -11.23 5.07 8.55
C ASP A 95 -12.49 5.80 8.00
N ASP A 96 -13.01 6.79 8.74
CA ASP A 96 -14.11 7.66 8.28
C ASP A 96 -13.65 8.58 7.12
N ASP A 97 -12.44 9.15 7.18
CA ASP A 97 -11.85 9.93 6.08
C ASP A 97 -11.63 9.06 4.83
N ILE A 98 -11.08 7.84 5.00
CA ILE A 98 -10.95 6.84 3.92
C ILE A 98 -12.32 6.55 3.28
N ALA A 99 -13.36 6.33 4.08
CA ALA A 99 -14.70 6.06 3.59
C ALA A 99 -15.30 7.26 2.83
N ALA A 100 -15.10 8.48 3.33
CA ALA A 100 -15.57 9.71 2.69
C ALA A 100 -14.87 9.96 1.34
N PHE A 101 -13.55 9.76 1.26
CA PHE A 101 -12.84 9.86 -0.01
C PHE A 101 -13.17 8.71 -0.98
N GLN A 102 -13.50 7.52 -0.48
CA GLN A 102 -13.97 6.40 -1.31
C GLN A 102 -15.34 6.69 -1.93
N GLU A 103 -16.31 7.24 -1.17
CA GLU A 103 -17.59 7.69 -1.72
C GLU A 103 -17.38 8.77 -2.80
N LEU A 104 -16.49 9.74 -2.53
CA LEU A 104 -16.17 10.78 -3.49
C LEU A 104 -15.51 10.21 -4.75
N TYR A 105 -14.56 9.28 -4.62
CA TYR A 105 -13.92 8.58 -5.73
C TYR A 105 -14.94 7.87 -6.62
N ASP A 106 -15.82 7.05 -6.03
CA ASP A 106 -16.81 6.28 -6.77
C ASP A 106 -17.83 7.20 -7.48
N MET A 107 -18.23 8.29 -6.83
CA MET A 107 -19.08 9.33 -7.44
C MET A 107 -18.42 9.98 -8.66
N VAL A 108 -17.19 10.50 -8.53
CA VAL A 108 -16.53 11.22 -9.63
C VAL A 108 -16.06 10.27 -10.74
N ALA A 109 -15.71 9.02 -10.42
CA ALA A 109 -15.42 7.98 -11.41
C ALA A 109 -16.68 7.60 -12.22
N ALA A 110 -17.85 7.50 -11.56
CA ALA A 110 -19.12 7.29 -12.24
C ALA A 110 -19.49 8.49 -13.14
N ASP A 111 -19.25 9.72 -12.70
CA ASP A 111 -19.46 10.90 -13.53
C ASP A 111 -18.48 10.98 -14.71
N ALA A 112 -17.20 10.66 -14.52
CA ALA A 112 -16.23 10.53 -15.61
C ALA A 112 -16.73 9.54 -16.69
N ALA A 113 -17.30 8.40 -16.27
CA ALA A 113 -17.89 7.43 -17.20
C ALA A 113 -19.09 8.01 -17.99
N LYS A 114 -20.02 8.70 -17.33
CA LYS A 114 -21.17 9.38 -17.98
C LYS A 114 -20.70 10.44 -19.00
N TRP A 115 -19.68 11.23 -18.66
CA TRP A 115 -19.12 12.23 -19.58
C TRP A 115 -18.35 11.59 -20.74
N ARG A 116 -17.80 10.38 -20.56
CA ARG A 116 -17.08 9.63 -21.59
C ARG A 116 -18.00 8.92 -22.58
N GLU A 117 -19.17 8.46 -22.13
CA GLU A 117 -20.18 7.72 -22.93
C GLU A 117 -20.47 8.34 -24.33
N PRO A 118 -20.74 9.65 -24.49
CA PRO A 118 -21.06 10.21 -25.81
C PRO A 118 -19.85 10.46 -26.72
N LEU A 119 -18.60 10.32 -26.25
CA LEU A 119 -17.40 10.63 -27.04
C LEU A 119 -17.33 9.87 -28.39
N PRO A 120 -17.62 8.56 -28.49
CA PRO A 120 -17.58 7.85 -29.77
C PRO A 120 -18.58 8.40 -30.79
N ALA A 121 -19.78 8.80 -30.33
CA ALA A 121 -20.78 9.43 -31.18
C ALA A 121 -20.36 10.86 -31.58
N MET A 122 -19.72 11.62 -30.69
CA MET A 122 -19.15 12.94 -31.03
C MET A 122 -18.01 12.82 -32.05
N GLN A 123 -17.13 11.82 -31.92
CA GLN A 123 -16.08 11.53 -32.90
C GLN A 123 -16.68 11.18 -34.28
N ALA A 124 -17.68 10.30 -34.32
CA ALA A 124 -18.36 9.96 -35.58
C ALA A 124 -19.02 11.18 -36.26
N ASN A 125 -19.49 12.17 -35.47
CA ASN A 125 -19.96 13.45 -36.01
C ASN A 125 -18.84 14.32 -36.58
N VAL A 126 -17.65 14.33 -35.95
CA VAL A 126 -16.45 14.99 -36.49
C VAL A 126 -16.03 14.32 -37.81
N ASP A 127 -15.98 12.99 -37.86
CA ASP A 127 -15.58 12.23 -39.05
C ASP A 127 -16.59 12.46 -40.21
N ALA A 128 -17.89 12.47 -39.91
CA ALA A 128 -18.93 12.76 -40.90
C ALA A 128 -18.93 14.22 -41.38
N ALA A 129 -18.55 15.18 -40.53
CA ALA A 129 -18.37 16.57 -40.93
C ALA A 129 -17.09 16.75 -41.77
N GLN A 130 -16.01 16.06 -41.42
CA GLN A 130 -14.75 16.02 -42.19
C GLN A 130 -15.01 15.50 -43.61
N ALA A 131 -15.72 14.38 -43.75
CA ALA A 131 -16.05 13.82 -45.06
C ALA A 131 -16.84 14.80 -45.96
N LYS A 132 -17.78 15.56 -45.39
CA LYS A 132 -18.54 16.61 -46.11
C LYS A 132 -17.69 17.82 -46.48
N TYR A 133 -16.74 18.20 -45.64
CA TYR A 133 -15.76 19.24 -45.95
C TYR A 133 -14.84 18.80 -47.08
N ASP A 134 -14.29 17.59 -46.99
CA ASP A 134 -13.41 17.01 -48.01
C ASP A 134 -14.16 16.86 -49.35
N GLU A 135 -15.42 16.41 -49.36
CA GLU A 135 -16.27 16.36 -50.56
C GLU A 135 -16.47 17.75 -51.19
N ALA A 136 -16.81 18.76 -50.38
CA ALA A 136 -17.00 20.13 -50.86
C ALA A 136 -15.70 20.72 -51.41
N HIS A 137 -14.59 20.57 -50.68
CA HIS A 137 -13.26 21.03 -51.09
C HIS A 137 -12.79 20.36 -52.40
N ASN A 138 -13.05 19.07 -52.56
CA ASN A 138 -12.78 18.36 -53.82
C ASN A 138 -13.66 18.87 -54.97
N ARG A 139 -14.93 19.23 -54.73
CA ARG A 139 -15.79 19.83 -55.76
C ARG A 139 -15.34 21.24 -56.14
N THR A 140 -14.97 22.10 -55.19
CA THR A 140 -14.38 23.42 -55.46
C THR A 140 -13.10 23.26 -56.28
N SER A 141 -12.16 22.43 -55.82
CA SER A 141 -10.88 22.19 -56.51
C SER A 141 -11.07 21.62 -57.91
N GLY A 142 -12.03 20.71 -58.11
CA GLY A 142 -12.37 20.16 -59.41
C GLY A 142 -12.95 21.20 -60.37
N LEU A 143 -13.83 22.09 -59.89
CA LEU A 143 -14.34 23.22 -60.66
C LEU A 143 -13.24 24.24 -61.01
N GLN A 144 -12.28 24.46 -60.12
CA GLN A 144 -11.10 25.30 -60.37
C GLN A 144 -10.30 24.77 -61.56
N ALA A 145 -10.00 23.47 -61.57
CA ALA A 145 -9.28 22.81 -62.66
C ALA A 145 -10.09 22.79 -63.98
N GLU A 146 -11.42 22.67 -63.90
CA GLU A 146 -12.32 22.77 -65.05
C GLU A 146 -12.32 24.19 -65.65
N LEU A 147 -12.28 25.23 -64.81
CA LEU A 147 -12.15 26.63 -65.25
C LEU A 147 -10.81 26.89 -65.94
N ASP A 148 -9.69 26.45 -65.36
CA ASP A 148 -8.36 26.63 -65.94
C ASP A 148 -8.27 25.95 -67.31
N LYS A 149 -8.72 24.69 -67.39
CA LYS A 149 -8.79 23.95 -68.66
C LYS A 149 -9.70 24.63 -69.69
N ALA A 150 -10.85 25.18 -69.27
CA ALA A 150 -11.75 25.89 -70.17
C ALA A 150 -11.15 27.19 -70.71
N ILE A 151 -10.27 27.85 -69.94
CA ILE A 151 -9.51 29.01 -70.40
C ILE A 151 -8.46 28.59 -71.44
N ASP A 152 -7.70 27.53 -71.17
CA ASP A 152 -6.68 26.99 -72.08
C ASP A 152 -7.27 26.47 -73.41
N ASP A 153 -8.42 25.79 -73.36
CA ASP A 153 -9.16 25.31 -74.54
C ASP A 153 -9.85 26.44 -75.34
N GLY A 154 -9.80 27.70 -74.87
CA GLY A 154 -10.41 28.85 -75.54
C GLY A 154 -11.94 28.86 -75.49
N ALA A 155 -12.53 28.39 -74.39
CA ALA A 155 -13.99 28.33 -74.22
C ALA A 155 -14.66 29.71 -74.26
N SER A 156 -15.97 29.71 -74.49
CA SER A 156 -16.74 30.95 -74.59
C SER A 156 -16.73 31.76 -73.28
N ASN A 157 -16.80 33.09 -73.40
CA ASN A 157 -16.88 33.97 -72.23
C ASN A 157 -18.06 33.65 -71.30
N GLU A 158 -19.15 33.12 -71.85
CA GLU A 158 -20.33 32.72 -71.08
C GLU A 158 -20.08 31.43 -70.28
N THR A 159 -19.42 30.44 -70.89
CA THR A 159 -18.95 29.22 -70.19
C THR A 159 -18.02 29.57 -69.03
N ILE A 160 -17.07 30.48 -69.25
CA ILE A 160 -16.13 30.94 -68.22
C ILE A 160 -16.85 31.67 -67.07
N LYS A 161 -17.87 32.49 -67.37
CA LYS A 161 -18.71 33.14 -66.34
C LYS A 161 -19.52 32.12 -65.54
N GLN A 162 -20.10 31.12 -66.20
CA GLN A 162 -20.88 30.08 -65.53
C GLN A 162 -20.00 29.30 -64.55
N LEU A 163 -18.84 28.80 -64.99
CA LEU A 163 -17.89 28.09 -64.12
C LEU A 163 -17.46 28.93 -62.91
N ARG A 164 -17.17 30.22 -63.11
CA ARG A 164 -16.87 31.15 -61.99
C ARG A 164 -18.03 31.31 -61.02
N SER A 165 -19.28 31.32 -61.50
CA SER A 165 -20.47 31.36 -60.65
C SER A 165 -20.65 30.06 -59.86
N GLU A 166 -20.38 28.91 -60.48
CA GLU A 166 -20.40 27.60 -59.81
C GLU A 166 -19.30 27.47 -58.75
N ILE A 167 -18.07 27.92 -59.02
CA ILE A 167 -16.97 28.01 -58.04
C ILE A 167 -17.39 28.87 -56.84
N MET A 168 -17.86 30.10 -57.09
CA MET A 168 -18.35 31.02 -56.04
C MET A 168 -19.50 30.42 -55.19
N SER A 169 -20.20 29.41 -55.70
CA SER A 169 -21.23 28.67 -54.96
C SER A 169 -20.63 27.47 -54.19
N ALA A 170 -19.66 26.77 -54.79
CA ALA A 170 -18.92 25.67 -54.18
C ALA A 170 -18.06 26.14 -53.00
N GLU A 171 -17.27 27.21 -53.15
CA GLU A 171 -16.51 27.85 -52.05
C GLU A 171 -17.43 28.21 -50.87
N ARG A 172 -18.62 28.73 -51.16
CA ARG A 172 -19.61 29.09 -50.13
C ARG A 172 -20.17 27.86 -49.41
N ARG A 173 -20.27 26.72 -50.12
CA ARG A 173 -20.69 25.43 -49.55
C ARG A 173 -19.58 24.81 -48.70
N GLU A 174 -18.34 24.85 -49.20
CA GLU A 174 -17.12 24.39 -48.52
C GLU A 174 -16.91 25.13 -47.20
N LYS A 175 -16.98 26.46 -47.22
CA LYS A 175 -16.87 27.30 -46.01
C LYS A 175 -17.93 26.95 -44.96
N SER A 176 -19.16 26.63 -45.39
CA SER A 176 -20.21 26.12 -44.49
C SER A 176 -19.88 24.74 -43.92
N CYS A 177 -19.31 23.82 -44.69
CA CYS A 177 -18.86 22.52 -44.18
C CYS A 177 -17.68 22.66 -43.20
N GLU A 178 -16.77 23.61 -43.44
CA GLU A 178 -15.64 23.92 -42.54
C GLU A 178 -16.14 24.42 -41.18
N ASP A 179 -17.12 25.33 -41.17
CA ASP A 179 -17.70 25.87 -39.94
C ASP A 179 -18.47 24.80 -39.14
N ASP A 180 -19.18 23.89 -39.83
CA ASP A 180 -19.82 22.71 -39.23
C ASP A 180 -18.79 21.74 -38.61
N LEU A 181 -17.69 21.48 -39.32
CA LEU A 181 -16.58 20.66 -38.83
C LEU A 181 -15.94 21.27 -37.58
N HIS A 182 -15.64 22.58 -37.59
CA HIS A 182 -15.13 23.30 -36.43
C HIS A 182 -16.13 23.36 -35.26
N HIS A 183 -17.43 23.31 -35.53
CA HIS A 183 -18.44 23.17 -34.47
C HIS A 183 -18.39 21.78 -33.82
N CYS A 184 -18.32 20.71 -34.62
CA CYS A 184 -18.21 19.33 -34.12
C CYS A 184 -16.91 19.12 -33.32
N GLN A 185 -15.76 19.58 -33.85
CA GLN A 185 -14.46 19.50 -33.19
C GLN A 185 -14.45 20.19 -31.82
N ARG A 186 -14.98 21.43 -31.72
CA ARG A 186 -15.06 22.17 -30.45
C ARG A 186 -15.98 21.51 -29.43
N ARG A 187 -17.06 20.85 -29.87
CA ARG A 187 -17.95 20.08 -28.98
C ARG A 187 -17.25 18.84 -28.42
N LEU A 188 -16.57 18.07 -29.27
CA LEU A 188 -15.77 16.92 -28.84
C LEU A 188 -14.70 17.35 -27.84
N GLU A 189 -13.89 18.36 -28.16
CA GLU A 189 -12.82 18.87 -27.29
C GLU A 189 -13.35 19.42 -25.96
N SER A 190 -14.57 20.00 -25.94
CA SER A 190 -15.24 20.42 -24.71
C SER A 190 -15.68 19.23 -23.84
N GLN A 191 -16.14 18.15 -24.47
CA GLN A 191 -16.55 16.91 -23.79
C GLN A 191 -15.33 16.17 -23.22
N GLU A 192 -14.24 16.07 -23.99
CA GLU A 192 -12.97 15.48 -23.53
C GLU A 192 -12.39 16.22 -22.32
N ARG A 193 -12.46 17.57 -22.31
CA ARG A 193 -12.06 18.37 -21.15
C ARG A 193 -12.92 18.16 -19.92
N GLN A 194 -14.20 17.80 -20.07
CA GLN A 194 -15.06 17.43 -18.94
C GLN A 194 -14.64 16.08 -18.37
N VAL A 195 -14.42 15.08 -19.24
CA VAL A 195 -13.93 13.75 -18.85
C VAL A 195 -12.61 13.86 -18.08
N GLN A 196 -11.63 14.60 -18.62
CA GLN A 196 -10.33 14.83 -17.95
C GLN A 196 -10.43 15.54 -16.59
N ARG A 197 -11.46 16.39 -16.37
CA ARG A 197 -11.69 17.01 -15.07
C ARG A 197 -12.10 15.97 -14.03
N PHE A 198 -13.12 15.19 -14.33
CA PHE A 198 -13.61 14.14 -13.40
C PHE A 198 -12.58 13.02 -13.20
N GLU A 199 -11.82 12.64 -14.23
CA GLU A 199 -10.68 11.71 -14.10
C GLU A 199 -9.62 12.26 -13.12
N SER A 200 -9.24 13.54 -13.25
CA SER A 200 -8.28 14.17 -12.33
C SER A 200 -8.82 14.37 -10.91
N GLU A 201 -10.14 14.51 -10.75
CA GLU A 201 -10.78 14.53 -9.43
C GLU A 201 -10.81 13.13 -8.80
N ALA A 202 -11.05 12.08 -9.59
CA ALA A 202 -10.93 10.68 -9.15
C ALA A 202 -9.50 10.36 -8.70
N GLU A 203 -8.49 10.76 -9.47
CA GLU A 203 -7.08 10.56 -9.11
C GLU A 203 -6.70 11.24 -7.79
N LYS A 204 -7.24 12.44 -7.50
CA LYS A 204 -7.01 13.14 -6.22
C LYS A 204 -7.72 12.45 -5.06
N ALA A 205 -8.97 12.04 -5.24
CA ALA A 205 -9.72 11.29 -4.23
C ALA A 205 -8.97 10.02 -3.85
N LYS A 206 -8.52 9.26 -4.86
CA LYS A 206 -7.69 8.07 -4.66
C LYS A 206 -6.37 8.38 -3.96
N ALA A 207 -5.67 9.46 -4.31
CA ALA A 207 -4.43 9.83 -3.64
C ALA A 207 -4.61 10.10 -2.14
N HIS A 208 -5.76 10.65 -1.72
CA HIS A 208 -6.10 10.80 -0.30
C HIS A 208 -6.40 9.44 0.36
N ILE A 209 -7.18 8.56 -0.28
CA ILE A 209 -7.40 7.18 0.20
C ILE A 209 -6.07 6.45 0.41
N ASP A 210 -5.17 6.47 -0.58
CA ASP A 210 -3.87 5.81 -0.53
C ASP A 210 -2.98 6.42 0.58
N GLU A 211 -3.08 7.74 0.84
CA GLU A 211 -2.37 8.44 1.91
C GLU A 211 -2.90 8.06 3.31
N ASP A 212 -4.21 8.03 3.49
CA ASP A 212 -4.85 7.78 4.78
C ASP A 212 -4.78 6.29 5.17
N VAL A 213 -4.88 5.38 4.19
CA VAL A 213 -4.53 3.95 4.38
C VAL A 213 -3.09 3.82 4.86
N ALA A 214 -2.12 4.52 4.24
CA ALA A 214 -0.73 4.47 4.67
C ALA A 214 -0.50 5.03 6.08
N LYS A 215 -1.26 6.07 6.50
CA LYS A 215 -1.23 6.59 7.88
C LYS A 215 -1.74 5.54 8.88
N ARG A 216 -2.91 4.95 8.61
CA ARG A 216 -3.51 3.92 9.49
C ARG A 216 -2.59 2.72 9.63
N ASP A 217 -2.08 2.21 8.52
CA ASP A 217 -1.23 1.02 8.51
C ASP A 217 0.10 1.29 9.24
N ALA A 218 0.67 2.50 9.14
CA ALA A 218 1.84 2.91 9.93
C ALA A 218 1.57 3.02 11.44
N LEU A 219 0.41 3.57 11.85
CA LEU A 219 0.01 3.61 13.26
C LEU A 219 -0.15 2.21 13.86
N LEU A 220 -0.71 1.27 13.09
CA LEU A 220 -0.87 -0.12 13.51
C LEU A 220 0.48 -0.87 13.59
N ASP A 221 1.38 -0.67 12.63
CA ASP A 221 2.74 -1.23 12.60
C ASP A 221 3.60 -0.71 13.76
N ASP A 222 3.53 0.58 14.09
CA ASP A 222 4.21 1.14 15.26
C ASP A 222 3.63 0.62 16.59
N LEU A 223 2.31 0.41 16.68
CA LEU A 223 1.67 -0.22 17.83
C LEU A 223 2.10 -1.69 17.99
N GLU A 224 2.16 -2.47 16.91
CA GLU A 224 2.63 -3.86 16.92
C GLU A 224 4.09 -3.96 17.40
N LYS A 225 4.97 -3.12 16.85
CA LYS A 225 6.38 -3.05 17.27
C LYS A 225 6.54 -2.67 18.74
N ALA A 226 5.78 -1.68 19.22
CA ALA A 226 5.85 -1.24 20.60
C ALA A 226 5.36 -2.34 21.58
N GLN A 227 4.33 -3.11 21.18
CA GLN A 227 3.84 -4.24 21.97
C GLN A 227 4.88 -5.36 22.02
N ALA A 228 5.48 -5.73 20.87
CA ALA A 228 6.56 -6.73 20.81
C ALA A 228 7.78 -6.33 21.67
N ALA A 229 8.21 -5.06 21.59
CA ALA A 229 9.33 -4.55 22.39
C ALA A 229 9.03 -4.57 23.91
N TYR A 230 7.79 -4.31 24.31
CA TYR A 230 7.37 -4.44 25.70
C TYR A 230 7.35 -5.90 26.17
N ASP A 231 6.84 -6.82 25.36
CA ASP A 231 6.76 -8.25 25.70
C ASP A 231 8.18 -8.87 25.83
N ASP A 232 9.10 -8.51 24.93
CA ASP A 232 10.52 -8.89 25.02
C ASP A 232 11.20 -8.31 26.28
N ALA A 233 10.94 -7.04 26.62
CA ALA A 233 11.49 -6.41 27.82
C ALA A 233 10.93 -7.02 29.12
N CYS A 234 9.64 -7.37 29.15
CA CYS A 234 9.03 -8.13 30.26
C CYS A 234 9.70 -9.49 30.46
N LYS A 235 9.94 -10.21 29.37
CA LYS A 235 10.63 -11.51 29.39
C LYS A 235 12.06 -11.37 29.92
N ALA A 236 12.82 -10.40 29.43
CA ALA A 236 14.19 -10.15 29.90
C ALA A 236 14.23 -9.77 31.40
N TYR A 237 13.25 -9.01 31.89
CA TYR A 237 13.14 -8.69 33.31
C TYR A 237 12.86 -9.93 34.18
N GLU A 238 11.91 -10.80 33.79
CA GLU A 238 11.64 -12.03 34.54
C GLU A 238 12.80 -13.04 34.47
N GLU A 239 13.54 -13.12 33.35
CA GLU A 239 14.78 -13.91 33.26
C GLU A 239 15.88 -13.39 34.20
N ALA A 240 16.14 -12.08 34.22
CA ALA A 240 17.14 -11.46 35.11
C ALA A 240 16.75 -11.57 36.60
N LYS A 241 15.46 -11.45 36.91
CA LYS A 241 14.90 -11.66 38.25
C LYS A 241 15.06 -13.11 38.71
N ALA A 242 14.74 -14.09 37.87
CA ALA A 242 14.95 -15.50 38.18
C ALA A 242 16.44 -15.85 38.39
N ALA A 243 17.36 -15.20 37.66
CA ALA A 243 18.79 -15.36 37.87
C ALA A 243 19.26 -14.77 39.22
N ALA A 244 18.76 -13.59 39.61
CA ALA A 244 19.05 -12.96 40.89
C ALA A 244 18.48 -13.77 42.09
N ASP A 245 17.25 -14.25 41.99
CA ASP A 245 16.58 -15.09 43.01
C ASP A 245 17.30 -16.44 43.20
N LYS A 246 17.85 -17.00 42.11
CA LYS A 246 18.68 -18.22 42.15
C LYS A 246 20.03 -17.99 42.84
N ALA A 247 20.65 -16.82 42.66
CA ALA A 247 21.93 -16.48 43.27
C ALA A 247 21.83 -16.18 44.78
N THR A 248 20.65 -15.76 45.26
CA THR A 248 20.37 -15.51 46.69
C THR A 248 19.74 -16.71 47.41
N SER A 249 19.35 -17.75 46.68
CA SER A 249 18.89 -19.01 47.27
C SER A 249 20.07 -19.79 47.87
N PRO A 250 20.02 -20.19 49.16
CA PRO A 250 21.11 -20.95 49.76
C PRO A 250 21.20 -22.35 49.14
N GLU A 251 22.30 -22.62 48.43
CA GLU A 251 22.62 -23.95 47.95
C GLU A 251 22.85 -24.87 49.16
N ILE A 252 21.88 -25.72 49.48
CA ILE A 252 22.08 -26.84 50.39
C ILE A 252 22.99 -27.84 49.68
N THR A 253 24.28 -27.58 49.77
CA THR A 253 25.34 -28.51 49.44
C THR A 253 25.13 -29.76 50.28
N LYS A 254 24.67 -30.83 49.63
CA LYS A 254 24.58 -32.17 50.21
C LYS A 254 25.94 -32.50 50.83
N PRO A 255 26.04 -32.78 52.14
CA PRO A 255 27.33 -32.95 52.77
C PRO A 255 28.06 -34.14 52.14
N THR A 256 29.27 -33.89 51.66
CA THR A 256 30.21 -34.94 51.25
C THR A 256 30.47 -35.83 52.46
N GLU A 257 30.11 -37.10 52.34
CA GLU A 257 30.17 -38.08 53.41
C GLU A 257 31.64 -38.38 53.77
N THR A 258 32.13 -37.77 54.84
CA THR A 258 33.52 -37.89 55.28
C THR A 258 33.71 -39.18 56.08
N VAL A 259 34.53 -40.08 55.54
CA VAL A 259 34.78 -41.44 56.05
C VAL A 259 35.52 -41.44 57.41
N PRO A 260 35.02 -42.17 58.43
CA PRO A 260 35.76 -42.48 59.66
C PRO A 260 36.63 -43.77 59.53
N PRO A 261 37.64 -43.98 60.40
CA PRO A 261 38.81 -44.80 60.08
C PRO A 261 38.69 -46.33 60.31
N SER A 262 39.57 -47.07 59.64
CA SER A 262 39.73 -48.54 59.68
C SER A 262 39.90 -49.15 61.08
N GLY A 263 39.31 -50.33 61.30
CA GLY A 263 39.44 -51.08 62.57
C GLY A 263 38.98 -52.56 62.58
N SER A 264 39.60 -53.41 61.75
CA SER A 264 39.70 -54.90 61.88
C SER A 264 38.46 -55.85 61.81
N ALA A 265 38.76 -57.06 61.29
CA ALA A 265 38.06 -58.35 61.44
C ALA A 265 36.84 -58.71 60.54
N GLN A 266 37.13 -59.08 59.27
CA GLN A 266 36.87 -60.38 58.60
C GLN A 266 35.71 -61.32 59.07
N PRO A 267 35.17 -62.21 58.20
CA PRO A 267 34.45 -62.00 56.92
C PRO A 267 33.10 -62.78 56.86
N ALA A 268 32.31 -62.58 55.79
CA ALA A 268 31.82 -63.66 54.89
C ALA A 268 30.71 -63.15 53.93
N GLU A 269 30.79 -63.59 52.66
CA GLU A 269 29.64 -63.65 51.74
C GLU A 269 28.76 -64.86 52.10
N PRO A 270 27.43 -64.84 51.88
CA PRO A 270 26.95 -65.26 50.55
C PRO A 270 25.65 -64.60 50.03
N ALA A 271 25.49 -64.72 48.71
CA ALA A 271 24.30 -64.79 47.83
C ALA A 271 22.84 -64.69 48.37
N PRO A 272 21.87 -64.21 47.53
CA PRO A 272 20.50 -63.82 47.93
C PRO A 272 19.49 -65.00 47.96
N PRO A 273 18.23 -64.79 48.42
CA PRO A 273 17.16 -64.64 47.43
C PRO A 273 15.95 -63.75 47.82
N ALA A 274 15.06 -63.61 46.83
CA ALA A 274 13.72 -63.02 46.80
C ALA A 274 12.79 -63.18 48.03
N SER A 275 11.84 -62.25 48.19
CA SER A 275 10.38 -62.50 48.01
C SER A 275 9.50 -61.29 48.37
N SER A 276 8.50 -60.97 47.53
CA SER A 276 7.27 -60.29 47.97
C SER A 276 6.32 -61.32 48.62
N PRO A 277 5.29 -60.92 49.40
CA PRO A 277 3.98 -60.68 48.77
C PRO A 277 2.99 -59.68 49.43
N ALA A 278 2.20 -59.06 48.56
CA ALA A 278 0.75 -58.74 48.62
C ALA A 278 -0.06 -58.59 49.93
N THR A 279 -0.75 -57.45 50.05
CA THR A 279 -2.24 -57.30 50.17
C THR A 279 -2.59 -55.82 49.87
N GLY A 280 -3.66 -55.38 49.18
CA GLY A 280 -5.00 -55.92 48.89
C GLY A 280 -6.00 -55.37 49.93
N LYS A 281 -7.11 -54.65 49.64
CA LYS A 281 -7.96 -54.38 48.43
C LYS A 281 -8.57 -52.96 48.55
N GLY A 282 -8.88 -52.22 47.47
CA GLY A 282 -10.20 -52.20 46.78
C GLY A 282 -10.75 -50.75 46.74
N ALA A 283 -11.59 -50.27 45.80
CA ALA A 283 -12.30 -50.88 44.67
C ALA A 283 -12.49 -49.89 43.48
N THR A 284 -12.87 -50.41 42.31
CA THR A 284 -13.19 -49.74 41.02
C THR A 284 -14.74 -49.66 40.81
N PRO A 285 -15.39 -49.29 39.66
CA PRO A 285 -14.96 -48.95 38.26
C PRO A 285 -15.53 -47.58 37.75
N SER A 286 -15.60 -47.15 36.47
CA SER A 286 -15.62 -47.74 35.10
C SER A 286 -15.10 -46.71 34.05
N SER A 287 -14.43 -47.05 32.93
CA SER A 287 -14.92 -47.67 31.65
C SER A 287 -16.06 -46.86 30.97
N THR A 288 -16.11 -46.60 29.64
CA THR A 288 -15.67 -47.40 28.47
C THR A 288 -15.35 -46.54 27.22
N LYS A 289 -14.57 -47.08 26.27
CA LYS A 289 -14.23 -46.54 24.93
C LYS A 289 -14.67 -47.53 23.82
N GLN A 290 -15.40 -47.09 22.78
CA GLN A 290 -15.55 -47.69 21.42
C GLN A 290 -16.43 -46.74 20.57
N ALA A 291 -16.20 -46.37 19.29
CA ALA A 291 -15.71 -47.06 18.07
C ALA A 291 -16.72 -48.10 17.52
N ASN A 292 -17.05 -48.23 16.21
CA ASN A 292 -16.53 -47.67 14.95
C ASN A 292 -17.54 -47.90 13.76
N ALA A 293 -17.31 -47.25 12.61
CA ALA A 293 -17.44 -47.78 11.22
C ALA A 293 -18.79 -48.21 10.54
N SER A 294 -19.11 -47.51 9.42
CA SER A 294 -19.03 -48.01 8.00
C SER A 294 -20.26 -48.47 7.18
N SER A 295 -20.24 -48.07 5.88
CA SER A 295 -20.95 -48.57 4.66
C SER A 295 -22.48 -48.30 4.56
N GLY A 296 -23.12 -48.02 3.40
CA GLY A 296 -22.75 -47.79 1.97
C GLY A 296 -23.98 -47.12 1.25
N LYS A 297 -24.15 -46.93 -0.07
CA LYS A 297 -23.43 -47.20 -1.35
C LYS A 297 -23.94 -46.17 -2.45
N PRO A 298 -23.54 -46.18 -3.74
CA PRO A 298 -23.47 -44.94 -4.56
C PRO A 298 -24.44 -44.77 -5.77
N GLY A 299 -24.47 -43.55 -6.33
CA GLY A 299 -24.86 -43.20 -7.71
C GLY A 299 -25.03 -41.68 -7.91
N LYS A 300 -25.23 -41.09 -9.11
CA LYS A 300 -24.61 -41.29 -10.44
C LYS A 300 -25.01 -40.10 -11.35
N LEU A 301 -24.05 -39.47 -12.06
CA LEU A 301 -24.18 -38.50 -13.18
C LEU A 301 -24.80 -37.09 -12.94
N ALA A 302 -24.01 -36.01 -13.13
CA ALA A 302 -24.06 -35.11 -14.30
C ALA A 302 -23.69 -33.61 -14.04
N ASN A 303 -22.57 -33.16 -14.65
CA ASN A 303 -22.28 -31.85 -15.28
C ASN A 303 -22.27 -30.47 -14.54
N THR A 304 -21.10 -29.82 -14.71
CA THR A 304 -20.82 -28.39 -15.09
C THR A 304 -20.99 -27.22 -14.10
N GLY A 305 -20.04 -26.27 -14.17
CA GLY A 305 -19.93 -25.01 -13.40
C GLY A 305 -18.77 -25.07 -12.40
N ASP A 306 -17.49 -24.91 -12.76
CA ASP A 306 -16.77 -23.76 -13.37
C ASP A 306 -16.34 -22.67 -12.36
N THR A 307 -15.25 -21.97 -12.68
CA THR A 307 -14.60 -20.83 -11.99
C THR A 307 -13.64 -21.18 -10.83
N ALA A 308 -12.34 -21.11 -11.15
CA ALA A 308 -11.22 -20.98 -10.20
C ALA A 308 -10.99 -19.50 -9.80
N PRO A 309 -10.01 -19.16 -8.95
CA PRO A 309 -8.67 -18.88 -9.52
C PRO A 309 -7.47 -19.34 -8.67
N SER A 310 -6.30 -19.39 -9.32
CA SER A 310 -4.98 -19.55 -8.67
C SER A 310 -4.25 -18.21 -8.51
N ALA A 311 -3.30 -18.16 -7.58
CA ALA A 311 -2.49 -16.97 -7.28
C ALA A 311 -1.44 -16.63 -8.34
N ILE A 312 -1.12 -15.33 -8.47
CA ILE A 312 0.16 -14.81 -8.98
C ILE A 312 0.60 -13.66 -8.05
N ALA A 313 1.89 -13.62 -7.72
CA ALA A 313 2.48 -12.69 -6.76
C ALA A 313 2.69 -11.27 -7.33
N LEU A 314 2.61 -10.26 -6.45
CA LEU A 314 2.92 -8.86 -6.77
C LEU A 314 4.28 -8.48 -6.16
N ALA A 315 5.16 -7.86 -6.96
CA ALA A 315 6.42 -7.30 -6.50
C ALA A 315 6.28 -5.78 -6.21
N ALA A 316 7.09 -5.28 -5.28
CA ALA A 316 6.92 -3.95 -4.69
C ALA A 316 7.14 -2.76 -5.62
N VAL A 317 6.35 -1.70 -5.41
CA VAL A 317 6.67 -0.30 -5.75
C VAL A 317 6.25 0.56 -4.56
N ALA A 318 7.08 1.52 -4.16
CA ALA A 318 6.91 2.30 -2.93
C ALA A 318 6.82 3.81 -3.18
N ALA A 319 6.07 4.46 -2.29
CA ALA A 319 6.19 5.84 -1.79
C ALA A 319 5.74 7.06 -2.63
N ALA A 320 4.82 7.82 -2.00
CA ALA A 320 4.57 9.27 -2.06
C ALA A 320 4.07 9.88 -3.41
N GLY A 321 3.05 10.75 -3.45
CA GLY A 321 2.69 11.81 -2.48
C GLY A 321 3.37 13.13 -2.90
N LEU A 322 2.76 14.31 -2.92
CA LEU A 322 1.50 14.82 -2.36
C LEU A 322 1.00 15.99 -3.26
N GLY A 323 -0.24 16.47 -3.08
CA GLY A 323 -0.76 17.63 -3.83
C GLY A 323 -0.20 18.99 -3.39
N ILE A 324 -0.85 20.09 -3.80
CA ILE A 324 -1.27 21.17 -2.87
C ILE A 324 -2.20 22.19 -3.54
N THR A 325 -3.03 22.79 -2.69
CA THR A 325 -4.04 23.83 -2.91
C THR A 325 -3.46 25.20 -3.31
N ALA A 326 -4.31 26.10 -3.83
CA ALA A 326 -3.99 27.52 -3.97
C ALA A 326 -5.19 28.43 -3.65
N THR A 327 -5.20 28.98 -2.44
CA THR A 327 -6.20 29.94 -1.96
C THR A 327 -6.08 31.29 -2.66
N ALA A 328 -7.21 31.90 -3.02
CA ALA A 328 -7.22 33.16 -3.76
C ALA A 328 -6.96 34.40 -2.87
N THR A 329 -6.06 35.30 -3.30
CA THR A 329 -6.11 36.73 -2.94
C THR A 329 -5.42 37.58 -3.99
N ARG A 330 -6.18 38.40 -4.75
CA ARG A 330 -5.61 39.56 -5.47
C ARG A 330 -6.59 40.71 -5.51
N ARG A 331 -6.25 41.81 -4.82
CA ARG A 331 -6.94 43.11 -4.93
C ARG A 331 -6.81 43.66 -6.35
N ILE A 332 -7.91 44.15 -6.90
CA ILE A 332 -7.92 45.02 -8.07
C ILE A 332 -7.65 46.46 -7.60
N LYS A 333 -6.74 47.17 -8.26
CA LYS A 333 -6.65 48.64 -8.19
C LYS A 333 -6.34 49.18 -9.58
N ASN A 334 -7.32 49.87 -10.17
CA ASN A 334 -7.15 50.56 -11.44
C ASN A 334 -6.19 51.76 -11.30
N SER A 335 -5.43 52.02 -12.36
CA SER A 335 -5.01 53.38 -12.71
C SER A 335 -5.55 53.69 -14.11
N LYS A 336 -5.85 54.98 -14.32
CA LYS A 336 -5.86 55.58 -15.66
C LYS A 336 -4.41 55.77 -16.14
#